data_AF-A0A1T4WCK1-F1
#
_entry.id   AF-A0A1T4WCK1-F1
#
_cell.length_a   1.000
_cell.length_b   1.000
_cell.length_c   1.000
_cell.angle_alpha   90.00
_cell.angle_beta   90.00
_cell.angle_gamma   90.00
#
_symmetry.space_group_name_H-M   'P 1'
#
loop_
_entity.id
_entity.type
_entity.pdbx_description
1 polymer ?
#
loop_
_entity_poly.entity_id
_entity_poly.type
_entity_poly.pdbx_seq_one_letter_code
_entity_poly.pdbx_strand_id
1 'polypeptide(L)'
;MSLVELQKIRERRLEKKQTEVMQAKQAVTEAERNLAQTIIKMEKFREWRLTHQEELFKGLQNQACTPQVMQEYQTKLVALSQQEEQLRAAIPNAQKLLEQANQNLSKIRSEMNALAMKNEKTKEIVETQQKAELQLALYIEQNQDP
;
A
#
# COMPACT_ATOMS: atom_id res chain seq x y z
N MET A 1 14.22 3.38 -35.98
CA MET A 1 12.98 3.41 -35.20
C MET A 1 12.28 4.72 -35.51
N SER A 2 11.04 4.68 -35.99
CA SER A 2 10.27 5.88 -36.31
C SER A 2 9.72 6.53 -35.04
N LEU A 3 9.35 7.82 -35.12
CA LEU A 3 8.73 8.53 -33.98
C LEU A 3 7.35 7.95 -33.62
N VAL A 4 6.63 7.40 -34.59
CA VAL A 4 5.36 6.67 -34.39
C VAL A 4 5.60 5.36 -33.62
N GLU A 5 6.66 4.61 -33.94
CA GLU A 5 7.04 3.42 -33.17
C GLU A 5 7.43 3.77 -31.73
N LEU A 6 8.17 4.87 -31.56
CA LEU A 6 8.54 5.37 -30.23
C LEU A 6 7.32 5.77 -29.40
N GLN A 7 6.33 6.44 -29.99
CA GLN A 7 5.07 6.80 -29.34
C GLN A 7 4.33 5.55 -28.87
N LYS A 8 4.14 4.55 -29.74
CA LYS A 8 3.49 3.28 -29.38
C LYS A 8 4.19 2.57 -28.22
N ILE A 9 5.53 2.61 -28.18
CA ILE A 9 6.29 2.04 -27.06
C ILE A 9 6.05 2.81 -25.75
N ARG A 10 5.97 4.15 -25.82
CA ARG A 10 5.71 5.00 -24.65
C ARG A 10 4.29 4.80 -24.11
N GLU A 11 3.29 4.70 -24.98
CA GLU A 11 1.91 4.39 -24.62
C GLU A 11 1.82 3.05 -23.87
N ARG A 12 2.42 1.98 -24.42
CA ARG A 12 2.47 0.66 -23.74
C ARG A 12 3.19 0.72 -22.38
N ARG A 13 4.24 1.53 -22.25
CA ARG A 13 4.94 1.71 -20.97
C ARG A 13 4.06 2.45 -19.95
N LEU A 14 3.29 3.43 -20.41
CA LEU A 14 2.34 4.16 -19.57
C LEU A 14 1.22 3.25 -19.08
N GLU A 15 0.64 2.42 -19.96
CA GLU A 15 -0.37 1.42 -19.60
C GLU A 15 0.15 0.45 -18.54
N LYS A 16 1.34 -0.12 -18.74
CA LYS A 16 1.98 -0.99 -17.75
C LYS A 16 2.15 -0.29 -16.41
N LYS A 17 2.59 0.97 -16.44
CA LYS A 17 2.79 1.75 -15.21
C LYS A 17 1.47 2.07 -14.50
N GLN A 18 0.40 2.28 -15.26
CA GLN A 18 -0.94 2.45 -14.70
C GLN A 18 -1.41 1.19 -13.97
N THR A 19 -1.15 0.00 -14.53
CA THR A 19 -1.40 -1.27 -13.83
C THR A 19 -0.60 -1.39 -12.53
N GLU A 20 0.69 -1.01 -12.54
CA GLU A 20 1.50 -0.98 -11.32
C GLU A 20 0.94 -0.02 -10.25
N VAL A 21 0.41 1.15 -10.65
CA VAL A 21 -0.27 2.07 -9.73
C VAL A 21 -1.50 1.41 -9.11
N MET A 22 -2.30 0.67 -9.89
CA MET A 22 -3.46 -0.04 -9.36
C MET A 22 -3.06 -1.12 -8.36
N GLN A 23 -2.03 -1.91 -8.66
CA GLN A 23 -1.50 -2.93 -7.74
C GLN A 23 -0.96 -2.29 -6.45
N ALA A 24 -0.23 -1.18 -6.56
CA ALA A 24 0.28 -0.46 -5.40
C ALA A 24 -0.85 0.13 -4.53
N LYS A 25 -1.93 0.63 -5.14
CA LYS A 25 -3.13 1.06 -4.40
C LYS A 25 -3.76 -0.10 -3.64
N GLN A 26 -3.90 -1.26 -4.29
CA GLN A 26 -4.44 -2.45 -3.64
C GLN A 26 -3.58 -2.89 -2.45
N ALA A 27 -2.26 -2.87 -2.59
CA ALA A 27 -1.33 -3.20 -1.50
C ALA A 27 -1.48 -2.24 -0.30
N VAL A 28 -1.70 -0.94 -0.55
CA VAL A 28 -2.02 0.02 0.53
C VAL A 28 -3.31 -0.36 1.24
N THR A 29 -4.39 -0.63 0.49
CA THR A 29 -5.68 -1.00 1.09
C THR A 29 -5.60 -2.31 1.89
N GLU A 30 -4.83 -3.29 1.42
CA GLU A 30 -4.57 -4.53 2.15
C GLU A 30 -3.78 -4.28 3.45
N ALA A 31 -2.76 -3.42 3.41
CA ALA A 31 -1.99 -3.03 4.60
C ALA A 31 -2.83 -2.25 5.62
N GLU A 32 -3.69 -1.34 5.18
CA GLU A 32 -4.65 -0.62 6.04
C GLU A 32 -5.60 -1.59 6.73
N ARG A 33 -6.16 -2.54 5.98
CA ARG A 33 -7.03 -3.58 6.52
C ARG A 33 -6.30 -4.44 7.56
N ASN A 34 -5.06 -4.85 7.27
CA ASN A 34 -4.25 -5.64 8.20
C ASN A 34 -3.96 -4.87 9.50
N LEU A 35 -3.63 -3.57 9.41
CA LEU A 35 -3.43 -2.72 10.58
C LEU A 35 -4.71 -2.62 11.42
N ALA A 36 -5.85 -2.33 10.78
CA ALA A 36 -7.14 -2.26 11.46
C ALA A 36 -7.50 -3.57 12.17
N GLN A 37 -7.31 -4.71 11.50
CA GLN A 37 -7.55 -6.03 12.10
C GLN A 37 -6.63 -6.32 13.28
N THR A 38 -5.36 -5.89 13.20
CA THR A 38 -4.38 -6.06 14.29
C THR A 38 -4.78 -5.25 15.52
N ILE A 39 -5.20 -3.99 15.33
CA ILE A 39 -5.69 -3.13 16.40
C ILE A 39 -6.93 -3.75 17.05
N ILE A 40 -7.93 -4.13 16.25
CA ILE A 40 -9.17 -4.75 16.74
C ILE A 40 -8.86 -6.03 17.54
N LYS A 41 -7.91 -6.85 17.07
CA LYS A 41 -7.51 -8.07 17.79
C LYS A 41 -6.90 -7.76 19.15
N MET A 42 -6.06 -6.73 19.25
CA MET A 42 -5.47 -6.28 20.51
C MET A 42 -6.55 -5.75 21.47
N GLU A 43 -7.46 -4.91 20.98
CA GLU A 43 -8.56 -4.35 21.77
C GLU A 43 -9.50 -5.43 22.31
N LYS A 44 -9.93 -6.36 21.44
CA LYS A 44 -10.75 -7.50 21.86
C LYS A 44 -10.06 -8.37 22.90
N PHE A 45 -8.75 -8.59 22.74
CA PHE A 45 -7.98 -9.33 23.74
C PHE A 45 -7.90 -8.57 25.06
N ARG A 46 -7.70 -7.25 25.01
CA ARG A 46 -7.66 -6.39 26.21
C ARG A 46 -8.98 -6.42 26.97
N GLU A 47 -10.10 -6.29 26.27
CA GLU A 47 -11.45 -6.41 26.87
C GLU A 47 -11.65 -7.78 27.51
N TRP A 48 -11.39 -8.85 26.77
CA TRP A 48 -11.49 -10.21 27.28
C TRP A 48 -10.58 -10.44 28.49
N ARG A 49 -9.34 -9.95 28.44
CA ARG A 49 -8.37 -10.08 29.53
C ARG A 49 -8.90 -9.44 30.81
N LEU A 50 -9.53 -8.27 30.74
CA LEU A 50 -10.10 -7.61 31.91
C LEU A 50 -11.20 -8.46 32.55
N THR A 51 -12.16 -8.93 31.74
CA THR A 51 -13.23 -9.82 32.23
C THR A 51 -12.66 -11.11 32.82
N HIS A 52 -11.68 -11.72 32.15
CA HIS A 52 -11.06 -12.95 32.62
C HIS A 52 -10.24 -12.75 33.91
N GLN A 53 -9.58 -11.60 34.07
CA GLN A 53 -8.91 -11.26 35.33
C GLN A 53 -9.89 -11.11 36.50
N GLU A 54 -11.05 -10.51 36.26
CA GLU A 54 -12.12 -10.43 37.26
C GLU A 54 -12.64 -11.81 37.65
N GLU A 55 -12.81 -12.72 36.68
CA GLU A 55 -13.19 -14.12 36.93
C GLU A 55 -12.14 -14.85 37.76
N LEU A 56 -10.86 -14.70 37.41
CA LEU A 56 -9.74 -15.29 38.16
C LEU A 56 -9.69 -14.76 39.58
N PHE A 57 -9.93 -13.45 39.77
CA PHE A 57 -9.97 -12.83 41.09
C PHE A 57 -11.15 -13.31 41.94
N LYS A 58 -12.36 -13.42 41.37
CA LYS A 58 -13.51 -14.03 42.05
C LYS A 58 -13.24 -15.48 42.43
N GLY A 59 -12.62 -16.25 41.53
CA GLY A 59 -12.20 -17.62 41.80
C GLY A 59 -11.17 -17.74 42.92
N LEU A 60 -10.29 -16.74 43.06
CA LEU A 60 -9.31 -16.64 44.14
C LEU A 60 -9.99 -16.34 45.49
N GLN A 61 -10.98 -15.44 45.51
CA GLN A 61 -11.74 -15.11 46.73
C GLN A 61 -12.47 -16.31 47.34
N ASN A 62 -12.84 -17.29 46.51
CA ASN A 62 -13.52 -18.51 46.93
C ASN A 62 -12.57 -19.62 47.41
N GLN A 63 -11.25 -19.38 47.43
CA GLN A 63 -10.23 -20.36 47.83
C GLN A 63 -9.54 -19.96 49.12
N ALA A 64 -8.97 -20.94 49.82
CA ALA A 64 -8.08 -20.65 50.95
C ALA A 64 -6.83 -19.90 50.46
N CYS A 65 -6.53 -18.77 51.11
CA CYS A 65 -5.39 -17.92 50.77
C CYS A 65 -4.07 -18.59 51.18
N THR A 66 -3.60 -19.50 50.34
CA THR A 66 -2.32 -20.20 50.51
C THR A 66 -1.27 -19.62 49.57
N PRO A 67 0.03 -19.69 49.91
CA PRO A 67 1.10 -19.21 49.04
C PRO A 67 1.06 -19.82 47.64
N GLN A 68 0.72 -21.11 47.54
CA GLN A 68 0.64 -21.82 46.26
C GLN A 68 -0.48 -21.27 45.37
N VAL A 69 -1.69 -21.08 45.91
CA VAL A 69 -2.83 -20.51 45.16
C VAL A 69 -2.53 -19.08 44.69
N MET A 70 -1.87 -18.27 45.53
CA MET A 70 -1.43 -16.92 45.15
C MET A 70 -0.40 -16.93 44.02
N GLN A 71 0.57 -17.86 44.07
CA GLN A 71 1.58 -18.00 43.03
C GLN A 71 0.98 -18.46 41.69
N GLU A 72 0.03 -19.39 41.71
CA GLU A 72 -0.70 -19.82 40.51
C GLU A 72 -1.49 -18.68 39.88
N TYR A 73 -2.20 -17.89 40.71
CA TYR A 73 -2.90 -16.69 40.25
C TYR A 73 -1.95 -15.69 39.60
N GLN A 74 -0.83 -15.37 40.26
CA GLN A 74 0.18 -14.46 39.72
C GLN A 74 0.75 -14.96 38.39
N THR A 75 1.02 -16.26 38.26
CA THR A 75 1.51 -16.87 37.02
C THR A 75 0.52 -16.69 35.87
N LYS A 76 -0.78 -16.90 36.12
CA LYS A 76 -1.83 -16.66 35.12
C LYS A 76 -1.90 -15.19 34.69
N LEU A 77 -1.81 -14.25 35.64
CA LEU A 77 -1.79 -12.82 35.32
C LEU A 77 -0.58 -12.42 34.47
N VAL A 78 0.60 -12.96 34.78
CA VAL A 78 1.83 -12.71 34.01
C VAL A 78 1.70 -13.23 32.60
N ALA A 79 1.18 -14.46 32.41
CA ALA A 79 0.95 -15.03 31.09
C ALA A 79 0.00 -14.16 30.23
N LEU A 80 -1.11 -13.68 30.82
CA LEU A 80 -2.04 -12.78 30.16
C LEU A 80 -1.39 -11.45 29.75
N SER A 81 -0.55 -10.88 30.62
CA SER A 81 0.18 -9.64 30.35
C SER A 81 1.17 -9.82 29.18
N GLN A 82 1.92 -10.93 29.17
CA GLN A 82 2.84 -11.26 28.09
C GLN A 82 2.13 -11.41 26.75
N GLN A 83 0.95 -12.05 26.74
CA GLN A 83 0.16 -12.21 25.53
C GLN A 83 -0.39 -10.86 25.02
N GLU A 84 -0.81 -9.95 25.90
CA GLU A 84 -1.21 -8.59 25.51
C GLU A 84 -0.04 -7.84 24.87
N GLU A 85 1.15 -7.92 25.47
CA GLU A 85 2.35 -7.25 24.97
C GLU A 85 2.75 -7.79 23.60
N GLN A 86 2.66 -9.10 23.37
CA GLN A 86 2.92 -9.70 22.04
C GLN A 86 1.94 -9.18 20.98
N LEU A 87 0.65 -9.07 21.31
CA LEU A 87 -0.36 -8.52 20.39
C LEU A 87 -0.12 -7.03 20.12
N ARG A 88 0.26 -6.27 21.14
CA ARG A 88 0.62 -4.86 21.02
C ARG A 88 1.86 -4.65 20.16
N ALA A 89 2.88 -5.49 20.31
CA ALA A 89 4.10 -5.46 19.52
C ALA A 89 3.89 -5.76 18.03
N ALA A 90 2.76 -6.36 17.65
CA ALA A 90 2.39 -6.55 16.25
C ALA A 90 1.93 -5.25 15.56
N ILE A 91 1.43 -4.26 16.31
CA ILE A 91 0.90 -3.01 15.75
C ILE A 91 1.99 -2.19 15.03
N PRO A 92 3.17 -1.91 15.63
CA PRO A 92 4.25 -1.21 14.94
C PRO A 92 4.70 -1.89 13.64
N ASN A 93 4.71 -3.23 13.62
CA ASN A 93 5.06 -3.99 12.41
C ASN A 93 4.02 -3.77 11.30
N ALA A 94 2.72 -3.80 11.63
CA ALA A 94 1.67 -3.51 10.66
C ALA A 94 1.71 -2.05 10.17
N GLN A 95 2.00 -1.09 11.06
CA GLN A 95 2.18 0.32 10.68
C GLN A 95 3.35 0.51 9.72
N LYS A 96 4.48 -0.17 9.96
CA LYS A 96 5.65 -0.13 9.07
C LYS A 96 5.34 -0.67 7.68
N LEU A 97 4.56 -1.75 7.57
CA LEU A 97 4.12 -2.29 6.28
C LEU A 97 3.24 -1.30 5.52
N LEU A 98 2.32 -0.62 6.22
CA LEU A 98 1.50 0.43 5.63
C LEU A 98 2.34 1.62 5.15
N GLU A 99 3.33 2.04 5.93
CA GLU A 99 4.25 3.11 5.54
C GLU A 99 5.04 2.72 4.27
N GLN A 100 5.58 1.51 4.22
CA GLN A 100 6.30 0.99 3.05
C GLN A 100 5.40 0.94 1.80
N ALA A 101 4.15 0.47 1.95
CA ALA A 101 3.19 0.44 0.84
C ALA A 101 2.89 1.85 0.32
N ASN A 102 2.71 2.84 1.21
CA ASN A 102 2.50 4.23 0.84
C ASN A 102 3.72 4.86 0.14
N GLN A 103 4.92 4.61 0.66
CA GLN A 103 6.17 5.06 0.02
C GLN A 103 6.30 4.48 -1.40
N ASN A 104 6.00 3.18 -1.57
CA ASN A 104 6.02 2.54 -2.88
C ASN A 104 4.99 3.13 -3.84
N LEU A 105 3.75 3.36 -3.38
CA LEU A 105 2.72 4.01 -4.19
C LEU A 105 3.12 5.43 -4.62
N SER A 106 3.72 6.21 -3.72
CA SER A 106 4.23 7.55 -4.01
C SER A 106 5.30 7.52 -5.10
N LYS A 107 6.27 6.59 -4.99
CA LYS A 107 7.32 6.39 -5.99
C LYS A 107 6.75 6.03 -7.35
N ILE A 108 5.87 5.03 -7.42
CA ILE A 108 5.27 4.56 -8.69
C ILE A 108 4.44 5.67 -9.34
N ARG A 109 3.69 6.47 -8.56
CA ARG A 109 2.95 7.65 -9.07
C ARG A 109 3.88 8.69 -9.67
N SER A 110 4.99 8.99 -9.01
CA SER A 110 5.99 9.94 -9.53
C SER A 110 6.58 9.46 -10.86
N GLU A 111 6.93 8.18 -10.95
CA GLU A 111 7.42 7.56 -12.19
C GLU A 111 6.36 7.55 -13.30
N MET A 112 5.09 7.30 -12.97
CA MET A 112 3.97 7.38 -13.92
C MET A 112 3.81 8.79 -14.47
N ASN A 113 3.84 9.82 -13.62
CA ASN A 113 3.74 11.21 -14.04
C ASN A 113 4.90 11.61 -14.96
N ALA A 114 6.12 11.18 -14.64
CA ALA A 114 7.28 11.42 -15.49
C ALA A 114 7.16 10.72 -16.86
N LEU A 115 6.58 9.52 -16.91
CA LEU A 115 6.30 8.82 -18.15
C LEU A 115 5.20 9.49 -18.96
N ALA A 116 4.13 9.97 -18.31
CA ALA A 116 3.03 10.69 -18.96
C ALA A 116 3.53 11.98 -19.63
N MET A 117 4.32 12.78 -18.91
CA MET A 117 4.96 13.99 -19.45
C MET A 117 5.84 13.69 -20.67
N LYS A 118 6.63 12.61 -20.60
CA LYS A 118 7.45 12.17 -21.74
C LYS A 118 6.59 11.71 -22.92
N ASN A 119 5.46 11.05 -22.66
CA ASN A 119 4.57 10.59 -23.72
C ASN A 119 3.92 11.78 -24.44
N GLU A 120 3.39 12.75 -23.67
CA GLU A 120 2.75 13.94 -24.23
C GLU A 120 3.72 14.74 -25.11
N LYS A 121 4.95 14.96 -24.62
CA LYS A 121 5.98 15.63 -25.42
C LYS A 121 6.30 14.90 -26.73
N THR A 122 6.28 13.56 -26.74
CA THR A 122 6.51 12.80 -27.98
C THR A 122 5.32 12.91 -28.92
N LYS A 123 4.10 12.90 -28.40
CA LYS A 123 2.89 13.12 -29.19
C LYS A 123 2.92 14.49 -29.88
N GLU A 124 3.25 15.56 -29.16
CA GLU A 124 3.40 16.91 -29.73
C GLU A 124 4.45 16.96 -30.86
N ILE A 125 5.60 16.29 -30.69
CA ILE A 125 6.64 16.21 -31.72
C ILE A 125 6.14 15.46 -32.96
N VAL A 126 5.47 14.31 -32.77
CA VAL A 126 4.90 13.51 -33.87
C VAL A 126 3.86 14.32 -34.64
N GLU A 127 2.95 15.00 -33.95
CA GLU A 127 1.93 15.85 -34.57
C GLU A 127 2.56 17.02 -35.34
N THR A 128 3.60 17.65 -34.79
CA THR A 128 4.31 18.74 -35.46
C THR A 128 5.01 18.26 -36.73
N GLN A 129 5.66 17.10 -36.68
CA GLN A 129 6.33 16.52 -37.84
C GLN A 129 5.32 16.13 -38.93
N GLN A 130 4.21 15.48 -38.57
CA GLN A 130 3.16 15.13 -39.52
C GLN A 130 2.58 16.36 -40.22
N LYS A 131 2.36 17.46 -39.48
CA LYS A 131 1.93 18.73 -40.07
C LYS A 131 2.96 19.30 -41.04
N ALA A 132 4.24 19.25 -40.68
CA ALA A 132 5.32 19.75 -41.54
C ALA A 132 5.48 18.89 -42.81
N GLU A 133 5.40 17.57 -42.70
CA GLU A 133 5.43 16.64 -43.84
C GLU A 133 4.26 16.88 -44.80
N LEU A 134 3.06 17.13 -44.26
CA LEU A 134 1.87 17.41 -45.05
C LEU A 134 1.94 18.77 -45.75
N GLN A 135 2.47 19.80 -45.06
CA GLN A 135 2.74 21.11 -45.67
C GLN A 135 3.78 21.02 -46.79
N LEU A 136 4.84 20.24 -46.59
CA LEU A 136 5.87 20.01 -47.60
C LEU A 136 5.29 19.26 -48.81
N ALA A 137 4.48 18.22 -48.59
CA ALA A 137 3.81 17.49 -49.67
C ALA A 137 2.89 18.41 -50.50
N LEU A 138 2.07 19.23 -49.84
CA LEU A 138 1.21 20.22 -50.51
C LEU A 138 2.03 21.25 -51.29
N TYR A 139 3.15 21.73 -50.74
CA TYR A 139 4.05 22.65 -51.43
C TYR A 139 4.65 22.00 -52.68
N ILE A 140 5.07 20.73 -52.59
CA ILE A 140 5.60 19.99 -53.75
C ILE A 140 4.51 19.83 -54.82
N GLU A 141 3.30 19.41 -54.46
CA GLU A 141 2.18 19.27 -55.40
C GLU A 141 1.80 20.61 -56.06
N GLN A 142 1.85 21.72 -55.32
CA GLN A 142 1.52 23.05 -55.85
C GLN A 142 2.60 23.65 -56.75
N ASN A 143 3.85 23.21 -56.63
CA ASN A 143 4.99 23.70 -57.42
C ASN A 143 5.49 22.66 -58.44
N GLN A 144 4.77 21.54 -58.58
CA GLN A 144 4.88 20.63 -59.71
C GLN A 144 3.86 21.08 -60.76
N ASP A 145 4.26 22.00 -61.64
CA ASP A 145 3.56 22.22 -62.92
C ASP A 145 4.18 21.32 -64.02
N PRO A 146 3.39 20.92 -65.04
CA PRO A 146 3.64 19.81 -65.97
C PRO A 146 4.85 19.95 -66.93
#